data_AF-A0A3M0DTA9-F1
#
_entry.id   AF-A0A3M0DTA9-F1
#
_cell.length_a   1.000
_cell.length_b   1.000
_cell.length_c   1.000
_cell.angle_alpha   90.00
_cell.angle_beta   90.00
_cell.angle_gamma   90.00
#
_symmetry.space_group_name_H-M   'P 1'
#
loop_
_entity.id
_entity.type
_entity.pdbx_description
1 polymer ?
#
loop_
_entity_poly.entity_id
_entity_poly.type
_entity_poly.pdbx_seq_one_letter_code
_entity_poly.pdbx_strand_id
1 'polypeptide(L)'
;MESTTREQIADALREEAATASQLSARVGTSRSAVYDHLRHVARSLRERDDEQVLVSPPTCRDCGFDGFDDPINHPSTCPECRSENVAEPAFRID
;
A
#
# COMPACT_ATOMS: atom_id res chain seq x y z
N MET A 1 0.23 1.38 26.34
CA MET A 1 0.01 2.38 25.28
C MET A 1 -0.48 1.58 24.09
N GLU A 2 -1.73 1.74 23.69
CA GLU A 2 -2.27 1.05 22.52
C GLU A 2 -1.66 1.70 21.27
N SER A 3 -0.85 0.98 20.53
CA SER A 3 -0.38 1.44 19.22
C SER A 3 -1.59 1.59 18.31
N THR A 4 -1.80 2.80 17.79
CA THR A 4 -2.89 3.04 16.86
C THR A 4 -2.71 2.17 15.61
N THR A 5 -3.79 1.84 14.91
CA THR A 5 -3.74 1.03 13.67
C THR A 5 -2.68 1.55 12.68
N ARG A 6 -2.44 2.87 12.64
CA ARG A 6 -1.41 3.50 11.82
C ARG A 6 0.01 3.15 12.26
N GLU A 7 0.28 3.15 13.56
CA GLU A 7 1.58 2.74 14.11
C GLU A 7 1.86 1.28 13.82
N GLN A 8 0.87 0.39 13.99
CA GLN A 8 1.02 -1.03 13.67
C GLN A 8 1.32 -1.25 12.18
N ILE A 9 0.67 -0.49 11.29
CA ILE A 9 0.97 -0.52 9.86
C ILE A 9 2.41 -0.05 9.60
N ALA A 10 2.82 1.07 10.19
CA ALA A 10 4.18 1.58 10.00
C ALA A 10 5.24 0.59 10.50
N ASP A 11 5.04 -0.03 11.66
CA ASP A 11 5.96 -1.02 12.20
C ASP A 11 6.11 -2.23 11.27
N ALA A 12 4.99 -2.80 10.83
CA ALA A 12 4.97 -3.91 9.88
C ALA A 12 5.72 -3.62 8.57
N LEU A 13 5.65 -2.37 8.10
CA LEU A 13 6.31 -1.93 6.86
C LEU A 13 7.80 -1.65 7.01
N ARG A 14 8.27 -1.36 8.22
CA ARG A 14 9.71 -1.26 8.54
C ARG A 14 10.35 -2.64 8.58
N GLU A 15 9.62 -3.64 9.09
CA GLU A 15 10.09 -5.01 9.15
C GLU A 15 10.21 -5.63 7.74
N GLU A 16 9.13 -5.57 6.96
CA GLU A 16 9.07 -6.20 5.64
C GLU A 16 8.12 -5.47 4.69
N ALA A 17 8.29 -5.73 3.38
CA ALA A 17 7.33 -5.23 2.41
C ALA A 17 6.00 -5.98 2.55
N ALA A 18 4.88 -5.26 2.65
CA ALA A 18 3.56 -5.84 2.83
C ALA A 18 2.50 -5.20 1.91
N THR A 19 1.53 -5.99 1.48
CA THR A 19 0.36 -5.51 0.73
C THR A 19 -0.77 -5.08 1.65
N ALA A 20 -1.75 -4.34 1.12
CA ALA A 20 -2.93 -3.93 1.88
C ALA A 20 -3.71 -5.12 2.45
N SER A 21 -3.76 -6.26 1.73
CA SER A 21 -4.37 -7.50 2.21
C SER A 21 -3.62 -8.09 3.42
N GLN A 22 -2.28 -8.11 3.38
CA GLN A 22 -1.48 -8.60 4.51
C GLN A 22 -1.62 -7.70 5.73
N LEU A 23 -1.55 -6.38 5.54
CA LEU A 23 -1.74 -5.41 6.61
C LEU A 23 -3.15 -5.50 7.21
N SER A 24 -4.18 -5.63 6.36
CA SER A 24 -5.57 -5.83 6.78
C SER A 24 -5.71 -7.05 7.69
N ALA A 25 -5.08 -8.17 7.33
CA ALA A 25 -5.08 -9.38 8.13
C ALA A 25 -4.32 -9.21 9.47
N ARG A 26 -3.22 -8.44 9.48
CA ARG A 26 -2.42 -8.17 10.69
C ARG A 26 -3.16 -7.27 11.68
N VAL A 27 -3.73 -6.17 11.21
CA VAL A 27 -4.34 -5.14 12.09
C VAL A 27 -5.84 -5.30 12.27
N GLY A 28 -6.48 -6.24 11.57
CA GLY A 28 -7.91 -6.53 11.68
C GLY A 28 -8.83 -5.46 11.10
N THR A 29 -8.36 -4.66 10.15
CA THR A 29 -9.17 -3.62 9.48
C THR A 29 -9.44 -3.95 8.01
N SER A 30 -10.37 -3.25 7.36
CA SER A 30 -10.65 -3.47 5.94
C SER A 30 -9.50 -2.96 5.05
N ARG A 31 -9.31 -3.57 3.88
CA ARG A 31 -8.29 -3.14 2.90
C ARG A 31 -8.43 -1.65 2.54
N SER A 32 -9.67 -1.17 2.38
CA SER A 32 -9.96 0.25 2.13
C SER A 32 -9.44 1.15 3.26
N ALA A 33 -9.68 0.79 4.51
CA ALA A 33 -9.15 1.53 5.66
C ALA A 33 -7.62 1.48 5.72
N VAL A 34 -6.99 0.35 5.35
CA VAL A 34 -5.53 0.25 5.22
C VAL A 34 -5.00 1.27 4.20
N TYR A 35 -5.63 1.39 3.02
CA TYR A 35 -5.20 2.38 2.02
C TYR A 35 -5.28 3.82 2.53
N ASP A 36 -6.34 4.18 3.26
CA ASP A 36 -6.44 5.47 3.94
C ASP A 36 -5.31 5.66 4.96
N HIS A 37 -5.08 4.68 5.83
CA HIS A 37 -4.01 4.72 6.81
C HIS A 37 -2.62 4.84 6.18
N LEU A 38 -2.34 4.11 5.10
CA LEU A 38 -1.10 4.20 4.33
C LEU A 38 -0.87 5.61 3.78
N ARG A 39 -1.91 6.23 3.23
CA ARG A 39 -1.84 7.61 2.72
C ARG A 39 -1.48 8.60 3.83
N HIS A 40 -2.01 8.40 5.02
CA HIS A 40 -1.65 9.20 6.20
C HIS A 40 -0.21 8.95 6.65
N VAL A 41 0.20 7.68 6.77
CA VAL A 41 1.57 7.31 7.19
C VAL A 41 2.60 7.87 6.21
N ALA A 42 2.40 7.69 4.90
CA ALA A 42 3.28 8.23 3.87
C ALA A 42 3.40 9.76 3.93
N ARG A 43 2.29 10.46 4.21
CA ARG A 43 2.30 11.91 4.38
C ARG A 43 3.08 12.33 5.63
N SER A 44 2.84 11.67 6.76
CA SER A 44 3.52 11.98 8.02
C SER A 44 5.01 11.65 7.99
N LEU A 45 5.42 10.58 7.31
CA LEU A 45 6.84 10.23 7.17
C LEU A 45 7.58 11.21 6.27
N ARG A 46 6.95 11.75 5.22
CA ARG A 46 7.56 12.84 4.43
C ARG A 46 7.89 14.09 5.23
N GLU A 47 7.26 14.29 6.39
CA GLU A 47 7.56 15.40 7.30
C GLU A 47 8.69 15.07 8.29
N ARG A 48 9.17 13.82 8.32
CA ARG A 48 10.28 13.34 9.15
C ARG A 48 11.44 12.99 8.22
N ASP A 49 12.53 13.75 8.25
CA ASP A 49 13.65 13.64 7.31
C ASP A 49 14.36 12.26 7.25
N ASP A 50 14.05 11.32 8.14
CA ASP A 50 14.77 10.05 8.32
C ASP A 50 14.09 8.81 7.71
N GLU A 51 12.82 8.88 7.29
CA GLU A 51 12.05 7.69 6.87
C GLU A 51 11.16 7.97 5.65
N GLN A 52 11.07 7.03 4.71
CA GLN A 52 10.25 7.18 3.51
C GLN A 52 9.49 5.90 3.13
N VAL A 53 8.25 6.08 2.67
CA VAL A 53 7.44 4.96 2.17
C VAL A 53 7.80 4.67 0.72
N LEU A 54 8.39 3.51 0.49
CA LEU A 54 8.57 2.91 -0.83
C LEU A 54 7.28 2.18 -1.22
N VAL A 55 6.79 2.47 -2.42
CA VAL A 55 5.59 1.84 -2.98
C VAL A 55 5.98 1.11 -4.25
N SER A 56 5.72 -0.20 -4.28
CA SER A 56 5.69 -0.97 -5.50
C SER A 56 4.30 -0.80 -6.13
N PRO A 57 4.19 -0.08 -7.26
CA PRO A 57 2.90 0.19 -7.88
C PRO A 57 2.22 -1.10 -8.31
N PRO A 58 0.88 -1.08 -8.43
CA PRO A 58 0.15 -2.21 -8.99
C PRO A 58 0.56 -2.42 -10.46
N THR A 59 0.66 -3.66 -10.89
CA THR A 59 0.99 -4.02 -12.28
C THR A 59 -0.02 -5.01 -12.83
N CYS A 60 -0.52 -4.77 -14.03
CA CYS A 60 -1.38 -5.73 -14.72
C CYS A 60 -0.56 -6.97 -15.11
N ARG A 61 -1.02 -8.16 -14.68
CA ARG A 61 -0.33 -9.42 -14.99
C ARG A 61 -0.57 -9.91 -16.42
N ASP A 62 -1.58 -9.37 -17.11
CA ASP A 62 -1.89 -9.73 -18.49
C ASP A 62 -1.12 -8.89 -19.52
N CYS A 63 -1.09 -7.56 -19.37
CA CYS A 63 -0.44 -6.66 -20.32
C CYS A 63 0.83 -5.99 -19.80
N GLY A 64 1.15 -6.10 -18.51
CA GLY A 64 2.32 -5.47 -17.90
C GLY A 64 2.16 -3.99 -17.53
N PHE A 65 0.95 -3.41 -17.67
CA PHE A 65 0.73 -1.99 -17.37
C PHE A 65 0.92 -1.68 -15.88
N ASP A 66 1.82 -0.74 -15.57
CA ASP A 66 2.17 -0.24 -14.23
C ASP A 66 1.92 1.28 -14.03
N GLY A 67 1.48 1.99 -15.08
CA GLY A 67 1.27 3.44 -15.09
C GLY A 67 -0.02 3.92 -14.45
N PHE A 68 -0.42 3.37 -13.31
CA PHE A 68 -1.64 3.79 -12.61
C PHE A 68 -1.48 5.16 -11.93
N ASP A 69 -2.52 6.01 -12.00
CA ASP A 69 -2.48 7.38 -11.45
C ASP A 69 -2.25 7.44 -9.93
N ASP A 70 -2.77 6.46 -9.20
CA ASP A 70 -2.58 6.35 -7.75
C ASP A 70 -1.81 5.04 -7.44
N PRO A 71 -0.53 5.11 -7.05
CA PRO A 71 0.29 3.93 -6.79
C PRO A 71 -0.10 3.21 -5.48
N ILE A 72 -0.90 3.85 -4.63
CA ILE A 72 -1.39 3.27 -3.37
C ILE A 72 -2.68 2.50 -3.62
N ASN A 73 -3.52 2.93 -4.56
CA ASN A 73 -4.80 2.30 -4.85
C ASN A 73 -4.64 0.99 -5.65
N HIS A 74 -5.57 0.06 -5.45
CA HIS A 74 -5.68 -1.16 -6.26
C HIS A 74 -6.94 -1.11 -7.11
N PRO A 75 -6.82 -0.75 -8.40
CA PRO A 75 -7.96 -0.76 -9.30
C PRO A 75 -8.38 -2.19 -9.62
N SER A 76 -9.69 -2.40 -9.68
CA SER A 76 -10.29 -3.71 -9.98
C SER A 76 -10.05 -4.18 -11.41
N THR A 77 -9.66 -3.27 -12.31
CA THR A 77 -9.57 -3.51 -13.74
C THR A 77 -8.48 -2.66 -14.37
N CYS A 78 -7.70 -3.23 -15.27
CA CYS A 78 -6.66 -2.52 -16.02
C CYS A 78 -7.28 -1.55 -17.05
N PRO A 79 -6.85 -0.28 -17.11
CA PRO A 79 -7.38 0.69 -18.08
C PRO A 79 -6.98 0.37 -19.53
N GLU A 80 -5.86 -0.32 -19.77
CA GLU A 80 -5.37 -0.64 -21.12
C GLU A 80 -6.03 -1.90 -21.69
N CYS A 81 -5.95 -3.02 -20.98
CA CYS A 81 -6.44 -4.31 -21.47
C CYS A 81 -7.80 -4.73 -20.91
N ARG A 82 -8.33 -4.01 -19.92
CA ARG A 82 -9.58 -4.35 -19.18
C ARG A 82 -9.55 -5.68 -18.43
N SER A 83 -8.37 -6.23 -18.16
CA SER A 83 -8.24 -7.42 -17.32
C SER A 83 -8.37 -7.09 -15.82
N GLU A 84 -8.93 -8.02 -15.05
CA GLU A 84 -9.07 -7.94 -13.59
C GLU A 84 -7.83 -8.50 -12.86
N ASN A 85 -6.86 -9.11 -13.57
CA ASN A 85 -5.62 -9.61 -12.95
C ASN A 85 -4.60 -8.49 -12.72
N VAL A 86 -4.95 -7.52 -11.88
CA VAL A 86 -4.01 -6.48 -11.42
C VAL A 86 -3.36 -6.93 -10.12
N ALA A 87 -2.03 -6.91 -10.07
CA ALA A 87 -1.29 -7.21 -8.84
C ALA A 87 -1.55 -6.13 -7.78
N GLU A 88 -1.67 -6.53 -6.52
CA GLU A 88 -1.79 -5.59 -5.42
C GLU A 88 -0.51 -4.78 -5.23
N PRO A 89 -0.61 -3.48 -4.88
CA PRO A 89 0.55 -2.70 -4.51
C PRO A 89 1.16 -3.23 -3.22
N ALA A 90 2.49 -3.17 -3.15
CA ALA A 90 3.25 -3.50 -1.96
C ALA A 90 3.90 -2.24 -1.40
N PHE A 91 3.97 -2.14 -0.08
CA PHE A 91 4.47 -0.98 0.63
C PHE A 91 5.65 -1.43 1.50
N ARG A 92 6.63 -0.53 1.71
CA ARG A 92 7.76 -0.72 2.63
C ARG A 92 8.18 0.65 3.17
N ILE A 93 8.70 0.69 4.38
CA ILE A 93 9.39 1.88 4.92
C ILE A 93 10.89 1.60 4.92
N ASP A 94 11.65 2.58 4.43
CA ASP A 94 13.12 2.61 4.48
C ASP A 94 13.59 3.84 5.27
#